data_AF-A0A519GJD0-F1
#
_entry.id   AF-A0A519GJD0-F1
#
_cell.length_a   1.000
_cell.length_b   1.000
_cell.length_c   1.000
_cell.angle_alpha   90.00
_cell.angle_beta   90.00
_cell.angle_gamma   90.00
#
_symmetry.space_group_name_H-M   'P 1'
#
loop_
_entity.id
_entity.type
_entity.pdbx_description
1 polymer ?
#
loop_
_entity_poly.entity_id
_entity_poly.type
_entity_poly.pdbx_seq_one_letter_code
_entity_poly.pdbx_strand_id
1 'polypeptide(L)'
;TRLPERLFTKPLPRALIEQRRNLALDANYKDLVVAALEALMIAPEAFTPEAGHYLGLRSVLSQAQHARTDAALKDLVASLWSLAVTIEDGDITDVDKALKAAQDALKQALERGASDEEIKKLTENLRAALDKFLKQLAEQMKQNPQQLARPLDKNTKVMRQQDLNNMIERMERLSRSGDKDAAKQLLEQMQQMLENLQMAQPGQGGDDEMQQSMNELGDMIRKQQQLRDKTFKEGQDQRGERRRGQQGEKGMGDLQQDQQNLRERLKKLQEQLARQGMGQGQKGQKGQQGQQGQGQQGQQGQGEQGQNGDGQDGDGDGLGDADGAMGDAGGQLGEGDANGAVGSQGRALEALRKGAQSLAQQMQQGEGEGGQDGPGNNPGRQQGAARNSDPLGRPLRGRDFGDDLSVKIPGEIDVQRVRRILE
;
A
#
# COMPACT_ATOMS: atom_id res chain seq x y z
N THR A 1 34.57 17.44 -8.45
CA THR A 1 34.19 16.22 -9.21
C THR A 1 32.83 15.79 -8.72
N ARG A 2 31.84 15.61 -9.60
CA ARG A 2 30.50 15.17 -9.21
C ARG A 2 30.54 13.66 -8.95
N LEU A 3 30.19 13.24 -7.73
CA LEU A 3 30.13 11.82 -7.38
C LEU A 3 28.85 11.21 -7.99
N PRO A 4 28.89 9.95 -8.47
CA PRO A 4 27.67 9.27 -8.93
C PRO A 4 26.67 9.13 -7.77
N GLU A 5 25.40 9.38 -8.10
CA GLU A 5 24.24 9.26 -7.22
C GLU A 5 23.35 8.12 -7.76
N ARG A 6 23.13 7.11 -6.92
CA ARG A 6 22.23 5.98 -7.17
C ARG A 6 21.43 5.74 -5.90
N LEU A 7 20.17 5.34 -6.04
CA LEU A 7 19.35 4.91 -4.91
C LEU A 7 19.72 3.47 -4.55
N PHE A 8 20.00 3.25 -3.26
CA PHE A 8 20.31 1.94 -2.69
C PHE A 8 19.16 1.54 -1.76
N THR A 9 18.68 0.33 -1.91
CA THR A 9 17.51 -0.19 -1.19
C THR A 9 17.92 -1.06 -0.01
N LYS A 10 19.03 -1.80 -0.12
CA LYS A 10 19.49 -2.72 0.93
C LYS A 10 20.17 -1.98 2.09
N PRO A 11 20.03 -2.48 3.34
CA PRO A 11 20.60 -1.81 4.53
C PRO A 11 22.12 -1.61 4.48
N LEU A 12 22.88 -2.65 4.07
CA LEU A 12 24.34 -2.58 4.04
C LEU A 12 24.87 -1.60 2.97
N PRO A 13 24.46 -1.66 1.69
CA PRO A 13 24.82 -0.65 0.69
C PRO A 13 24.47 0.78 1.10
N ARG A 14 23.31 1.00 1.73
CA ARG A 14 22.93 2.33 2.26
C ARG A 14 23.93 2.83 3.30
N ALA A 15 24.30 1.99 4.26
CA ALA A 15 25.30 2.34 5.28
C ALA A 15 26.67 2.66 4.65
N LEU A 16 27.11 1.89 3.65
CA LEU A 16 28.37 2.12 2.94
C LEU A 16 28.39 3.45 2.17
N ILE A 17 27.27 3.82 1.55
CA ILE A 17 27.14 5.05 0.77
C ILE A 17 27.03 6.28 1.67
N GLU A 18 26.44 6.13 2.86
CA GLU A 18 26.48 7.18 3.88
C GLU A 18 27.92 7.43 4.33
N GLN A 19 28.70 6.38 4.63
CA GLN A 19 30.11 6.54 4.98
C GLN A 19 30.93 7.15 3.85
N ARG A 20 30.65 6.75 2.60
CA ARG A 20 31.25 7.36 1.41
C ARG A 20 30.95 8.86 1.33
N ARG A 21 29.71 9.28 1.60
CA ARG A 21 29.31 10.69 1.57
C ARG A 21 30.04 11.47 2.67
N ASN A 22 30.08 10.96 3.89
CA ASN A 22 30.76 11.60 5.01
C ASN A 22 32.24 11.82 4.69
N LEU A 23 32.91 10.78 4.19
CA LEU A 23 34.32 10.85 3.82
C LEU A 23 34.61 11.76 2.62
N ALA A 24 33.69 11.81 1.66
CA ALA A 24 33.83 12.68 0.49
C ALA A 24 33.61 14.17 0.79
N LEU A 25 32.82 14.48 1.83
CA LEU A 25 32.58 15.83 2.29
C LEU A 25 33.71 16.33 3.19
N ASP A 26 34.22 15.48 4.08
CA ASP A 26 35.28 15.83 5.01
C ASP A 26 36.18 14.62 5.34
N ALA A 27 37.47 14.78 5.04
CA ALA A 27 38.51 13.78 5.29
C ALA A 27 38.69 13.45 6.78
N ASN A 28 38.32 14.37 7.68
CA ASN A 28 38.44 14.16 9.13
C ASN A 28 37.47 13.09 9.66
N TYR A 29 36.45 12.71 8.90
CA TYR A 29 35.52 11.64 9.25
C TYR A 29 36.12 10.24 9.09
N LYS A 30 37.36 10.11 8.63
CA LYS A 30 38.03 8.81 8.43
C LYS A 30 37.89 7.87 9.64
N ASP A 31 38.16 8.36 10.85
CA ASP A 31 38.16 7.48 12.03
C ASP A 31 36.74 7.05 12.42
N LEU A 32 35.73 7.90 12.18
CA LEU A 32 34.32 7.52 12.32
C LEU A 32 33.89 6.49 11.27
N VAL A 33 34.37 6.64 10.03
CA VAL A 33 34.11 5.66 8.96
C VAL A 33 34.74 4.31 9.29
N VAL A 34 35.97 4.27 9.81
CA VAL A 34 36.61 3.03 10.28
C VAL A 34 35.77 2.38 11.38
N ALA A 35 35.37 3.14 12.40
CA ALA A 35 34.54 2.62 13.49
C ALA A 35 33.19 2.09 12.99
N ALA A 36 32.55 2.76 12.03
CA ALA A 36 31.30 2.32 11.42
C ALA A 36 31.49 1.01 10.62
N LEU A 37 32.56 0.89 9.83
CA LEU A 37 32.89 -0.33 9.09
C LEU A 37 33.21 -1.49 10.05
N GLU A 38 33.91 -1.23 11.15
CA GLU A 38 34.16 -2.22 12.21
C GLU A 38 32.84 -2.67 12.87
N ALA A 39 31.94 -1.74 13.17
CA ALA A 39 30.63 -2.05 13.74
C ALA A 39 29.79 -2.96 12.84
N LEU A 40 29.82 -2.74 11.52
CA LEU A 40 29.15 -3.60 10.54
C LEU A 40 29.71 -5.03 10.51
N MET A 41 30.92 -5.24 11.04
CA MET A 41 31.57 -6.55 11.14
C MET A 41 31.39 -7.25 12.49
N ILE A 42 30.75 -6.60 13.49
CA ILE A 42 30.51 -7.19 14.83
C ILE A 42 29.48 -8.32 14.76
N ALA A 43 28.45 -8.16 13.93
CA ALA A 43 27.40 -9.14 13.72
C ALA A 43 27.32 -9.52 12.23
N PRO A 44 28.32 -10.25 11.70
CA PRO A 44 28.38 -10.57 10.28
C PRO A 44 27.19 -11.42 9.83
N GLU A 45 26.57 -12.19 10.72
CA GLU A 45 25.36 -12.97 10.44
C GLU A 45 24.15 -12.07 10.11
N ALA A 46 24.10 -10.85 10.67
CA ALA A 46 23.02 -9.90 10.46
C ALA A 46 23.26 -8.99 9.26
N PHE A 47 24.52 -8.62 8.98
CA PHE A 47 24.86 -7.59 7.99
C PHE A 47 25.57 -8.13 6.75
N THR A 48 26.33 -9.22 6.85
CA THR A 48 27.12 -9.81 5.76
C THR A 48 27.02 -11.34 5.75
N PRO A 49 25.81 -11.91 5.56
CA PRO A 49 25.60 -13.37 5.61
C PRO A 49 26.39 -14.13 4.53
N GLU A 50 26.73 -13.46 3.43
CA GLU A 50 27.54 -14.02 2.36
C GLU A 50 29.03 -13.77 2.60
N ALA A 51 29.84 -14.83 2.52
CA ALA A 51 31.29 -14.75 2.71
C ALA A 51 31.98 -13.76 1.76
N GLY A 52 31.47 -13.61 0.53
CA GLY A 52 31.98 -12.64 -0.43
C GLY A 52 31.78 -11.19 0.02
N HIS A 53 30.59 -10.87 0.56
CA HIS A 53 30.29 -9.53 1.09
C HIS A 53 31.13 -9.22 2.34
N TYR A 54 31.30 -10.19 3.24
CA TYR A 54 32.16 -10.04 4.40
C TYR A 54 33.63 -9.78 4.03
N LEU A 55 34.17 -10.54 3.06
CA LEU A 55 35.54 -10.34 2.58
C LEU A 55 35.72 -8.99 1.87
N GLY A 56 34.74 -8.57 1.08
CA GLY A 56 34.72 -7.24 0.47
C GLY A 56 34.75 -6.12 1.52
N LEU A 57 33.90 -6.21 2.54
CA LEU A 57 33.84 -5.25 3.64
C LEU A 57 35.17 -5.21 4.42
N ARG A 58 35.74 -6.37 4.72
CA ARG A 58 37.05 -6.48 5.40
C ARG A 58 38.18 -5.85 4.59
N SER A 59 38.16 -5.99 3.26
CA SER A 59 39.13 -5.36 2.37
C SER A 59 39.03 -3.83 2.42
N VAL A 60 37.80 -3.29 2.34
CA VAL A 60 37.54 -1.85 2.43
C VAL A 60 37.91 -1.30 3.80
N LEU A 61 37.61 -2.02 4.88
CA LEU A 61 38.04 -1.64 6.23
C LEU A 61 39.56 -1.57 6.34
N SER A 62 40.28 -2.58 5.84
CA SER A 62 41.75 -2.57 5.83
C SER A 62 42.29 -1.37 5.05
N GLN A 63 41.71 -1.07 3.89
CA GLN A 63 42.06 0.13 3.10
C GLN A 63 41.82 1.41 3.90
N ALA A 64 40.69 1.53 4.61
CA ALA A 64 40.36 2.68 5.45
C ALA A 64 41.34 2.87 6.61
N GLN A 65 41.74 1.78 7.26
CA GLN A 65 42.72 1.80 8.35
C GLN A 65 44.11 2.23 7.88
N HIS A 66 44.47 2.05 6.61
CA HIS A 66 45.78 2.41 6.04
C HIS A 66 45.77 3.70 5.20
N ALA A 67 44.59 4.25 4.87
CA ALA A 67 44.49 5.50 4.15
C ALA A 67 45.02 6.67 5.01
N ARG A 68 46.11 7.31 4.57
CA ARG A 68 46.77 8.45 5.25
C ARG A 68 46.88 9.70 4.39
N THR A 69 46.59 9.58 3.09
CA THR A 69 46.74 10.66 2.11
C THR A 69 45.43 10.93 1.41
N ASP A 70 45.24 12.14 0.92
CA ASP A 70 44.05 12.52 0.15
C ASP A 70 43.81 11.61 -1.07
N ALA A 71 44.88 11.13 -1.70
CA ALA A 71 44.79 10.17 -2.78
C ALA A 71 44.19 8.83 -2.30
N ALA A 72 44.70 8.29 -1.19
CA ALA A 72 44.19 7.05 -0.61
C ALA A 72 42.73 7.18 -0.13
N LEU A 73 42.34 8.37 0.38
CA LEU A 73 40.96 8.65 0.78
C LEU A 73 40.01 8.72 -0.44
N LYS A 74 40.47 9.28 -1.57
CA LYS A 74 39.71 9.26 -2.83
C LYS A 74 39.52 7.83 -3.34
N ASP A 75 40.56 7.01 -3.27
CA ASP A 75 40.47 5.59 -3.65
C ASP A 75 39.50 4.83 -2.74
N LEU A 76 39.51 5.12 -1.43
CA LEU A 76 38.55 4.55 -0.49
C LEU A 76 37.10 4.93 -0.81
N VAL A 77 36.83 6.19 -1.18
CA VAL A 77 35.51 6.65 -1.65
C VAL A 77 35.05 5.87 -2.89
N ALA A 78 35.98 5.53 -3.78
CA ALA A 78 35.68 4.70 -4.96
C ALA A 78 35.43 3.22 -4.57
N SER A 79 36.22 2.65 -3.67
CA SER A 79 36.04 1.28 -3.17
C SER A 79 34.69 1.11 -2.44
N LEU A 80 34.30 2.06 -1.59
CA LEU A 80 33.00 2.06 -0.90
C LEU A 80 31.83 2.04 -1.89
N TRP A 81 31.93 2.83 -2.96
CA TRP A 81 30.95 2.82 -4.03
C TRP A 81 30.89 1.48 -4.75
N SER A 82 32.05 0.94 -5.16
CA SER A 82 32.11 -0.33 -5.87
C SER A 82 31.52 -1.47 -5.04
N LEU A 83 31.88 -1.55 -3.76
CA LEU A 83 31.35 -2.57 -2.85
C LEU A 83 29.84 -2.43 -2.67
N ALA A 84 29.33 -1.20 -2.45
CA ALA A 84 27.91 -0.95 -2.33
C ALA A 84 27.15 -1.36 -3.59
N VAL A 85 27.68 -1.04 -4.78
CA VAL A 85 27.10 -1.44 -6.07
C VAL A 85 27.13 -2.96 -6.23
N THR A 86 28.24 -3.63 -5.92
CA THR A 86 28.34 -5.08 -6.01
C THR A 86 27.37 -5.78 -5.07
N ILE A 87 27.21 -5.30 -3.84
CA ILE A 87 26.25 -5.88 -2.89
C ILE A 87 24.81 -5.57 -3.31
N GLU A 88 24.51 -4.36 -3.76
CA GLU A 88 23.17 -3.98 -4.24
C GLU A 88 22.78 -4.83 -5.45
N ASP A 89 23.71 -4.99 -6.41
CA ASP A 89 23.54 -5.78 -7.62
C ASP A 89 23.80 -7.28 -7.41
N GLY A 90 24.27 -7.69 -6.23
CA GLY A 90 24.63 -9.07 -5.90
C GLY A 90 23.42 -9.99 -5.80
N ASP A 91 22.23 -9.43 -5.48
CA ASP A 91 20.95 -10.18 -5.54
C ASP A 91 20.40 -10.22 -6.97
N ILE A 92 20.89 -9.35 -7.86
CA ILE A 92 20.54 -9.38 -9.28
C ILE A 92 21.43 -10.44 -9.91
N THR A 93 20.99 -11.68 -9.84
CA THR A 93 21.76 -12.78 -10.41
C THR A 93 21.92 -12.60 -11.91
N ASP A 94 22.89 -13.29 -12.51
CA ASP A 94 23.02 -13.36 -13.97
C ASP A 94 21.69 -13.76 -14.63
N VAL A 95 20.81 -14.44 -13.89
CA VAL A 95 19.47 -14.83 -14.30
C VAL A 95 18.53 -13.63 -14.42
N ASP A 96 18.54 -12.69 -13.46
CA ASP A 96 17.75 -11.45 -13.55
C ASP A 96 18.21 -10.55 -14.70
N LYS A 97 19.53 -10.42 -14.86
CA LYS A 97 20.11 -9.66 -15.98
C LYS A 97 19.77 -10.31 -17.32
N ALA A 98 19.87 -11.63 -17.40
CA ALA A 98 19.50 -12.38 -18.61
C ALA A 98 18.00 -12.28 -18.91
N LEU A 99 17.14 -12.32 -17.90
CA LEU A 99 15.70 -12.15 -18.05
C LEU A 99 15.36 -10.76 -18.60
N LYS A 100 15.94 -9.70 -18.01
CA LYS A 100 15.72 -8.33 -18.46
C LYS A 100 16.25 -8.09 -19.88
N ALA A 101 17.45 -8.60 -20.19
CA ALA A 101 18.01 -8.52 -21.53
C ALA A 101 17.14 -9.26 -22.57
N ALA A 102 16.58 -10.43 -22.21
CA ALA A 102 15.68 -11.17 -23.10
C ALA A 102 14.35 -10.43 -23.33
N GLN A 103 13.80 -9.78 -22.29
CA GLN A 103 12.61 -8.94 -22.41
C GLN A 103 12.86 -7.73 -23.32
N ASP A 104 13.97 -7.01 -23.11
CA ASP A 104 14.30 -5.81 -23.89
C ASP A 104 14.57 -6.15 -25.35
N ALA A 105 15.28 -7.26 -25.62
CA ALA A 105 15.54 -7.74 -26.97
C ALA A 105 14.24 -8.12 -27.70
N LEU A 106 13.30 -8.78 -27.00
CA LEU A 106 11.99 -9.13 -27.55
C LEU A 106 11.14 -7.87 -27.81
N LYS A 107 11.14 -6.90 -26.89
CA LYS A 107 10.46 -5.62 -27.07
C LYS A 107 10.94 -4.89 -28.32
N GLN A 108 12.26 -4.74 -28.47
CA GLN A 108 12.86 -4.10 -29.63
C GLN A 108 12.54 -4.84 -30.93
N ALA A 109 12.52 -6.18 -30.89
CA ALA A 109 12.13 -6.99 -32.04
C ALA A 109 10.67 -6.78 -32.45
N LEU A 110 9.76 -6.66 -31.47
CA LEU A 110 8.35 -6.34 -31.73
C LEU A 110 8.17 -4.90 -32.25
N GLU A 111 8.94 -3.94 -31.74
CA GLU A 111 8.92 -2.53 -32.18
C GLU A 111 9.41 -2.34 -33.61
N ARG A 112 10.56 -2.95 -33.96
CA ARG A 112 11.11 -2.90 -35.32
C ARG A 112 10.40 -3.82 -36.30
N GLY A 113 9.45 -4.63 -35.81
CA GLY A 113 8.69 -5.56 -36.60
C GLY A 113 9.53 -6.69 -37.20
N ALA A 114 10.44 -7.27 -36.41
CA ALA A 114 11.32 -8.38 -36.77
C ALA A 114 10.60 -9.57 -37.41
N SER A 115 11.37 -10.44 -38.06
CA SER A 115 10.87 -11.65 -38.70
C SER A 115 10.33 -12.66 -37.68
N ASP A 116 9.39 -13.51 -38.09
CA ASP A 116 8.78 -14.54 -37.23
C ASP A 116 9.82 -15.47 -36.60
N GLU A 117 10.89 -15.79 -37.34
CA GLU A 117 11.99 -16.63 -36.84
C GLU A 117 12.78 -15.95 -35.72
N GLU A 118 13.05 -14.65 -35.84
CA GLU A 118 13.73 -13.89 -34.79
C GLU A 118 12.86 -13.77 -33.54
N ILE A 119 11.56 -13.49 -33.72
CA ILE A 119 10.64 -13.36 -32.59
C ILE A 119 10.49 -14.70 -31.88
N LYS A 120 10.40 -15.82 -32.63
CA LYS A 120 10.38 -17.16 -32.05
C LYS A 120 11.62 -17.43 -31.20
N LYS A 121 12.82 -17.16 -31.73
CA LYS A 121 14.08 -17.33 -30.97
C LYS A 121 14.13 -16.47 -29.71
N LEU A 122 13.71 -15.21 -29.80
CA LEU A 122 13.69 -14.30 -28.65
C LEU A 122 12.66 -14.72 -27.59
N THR A 123 11.52 -15.24 -28.03
CA THR A 123 10.46 -15.79 -27.15
C THR A 123 10.96 -17.05 -26.43
N GLU A 124 11.68 -17.93 -27.13
CA GLU A 124 12.32 -19.11 -26.52
C GLU A 124 13.39 -18.72 -25.49
N ASN A 125 14.23 -17.72 -25.80
CA ASN A 125 15.22 -17.18 -24.87
C ASN A 125 14.58 -16.58 -23.61
N LEU A 126 13.48 -15.83 -23.79
CA LEU A 126 12.71 -15.27 -22.67
C LEU A 126 12.13 -16.38 -21.79
N ARG A 127 11.53 -17.42 -22.38
CA ARG A 127 11.01 -18.58 -21.66
C ARG A 127 12.11 -19.28 -20.85
N ALA A 128 13.29 -19.48 -21.45
CA ALA A 128 14.42 -20.11 -20.77
C ALA A 128 14.98 -19.25 -19.62
N ALA A 129 15.06 -17.94 -19.79
CA ALA A 129 15.49 -17.02 -18.73
C ALA A 129 14.47 -16.98 -17.58
N LEU A 130 13.17 -16.97 -17.90
CA LEU A 130 12.11 -16.97 -16.90
C LEU A 130 12.07 -18.28 -16.10
N ASP A 131 12.28 -19.44 -16.74
CA ASP A 131 12.36 -20.73 -16.03
C ASP A 131 13.51 -20.76 -15.03
N LYS A 132 14.67 -20.24 -15.41
CA LYS A 132 15.82 -20.10 -14.50
C LYS A 132 15.49 -19.15 -13.35
N PHE A 133 14.83 -18.02 -13.63
CA PHE A 133 14.44 -17.05 -12.61
C PHE A 133 13.50 -17.67 -11.57
N LEU A 134 12.46 -18.36 -12.03
CA LEU A 134 11.49 -19.01 -11.14
C LEU A 134 12.13 -20.14 -10.32
N LYS A 135 13.07 -20.91 -10.90
CA LYS A 135 13.83 -21.92 -10.16
C LYS A 135 14.67 -21.30 -9.04
N GLN A 136 15.35 -20.19 -9.33
CA GLN A 136 16.14 -19.48 -8.34
C GLN A 136 15.26 -18.89 -7.24
N LEU A 137 14.13 -18.27 -7.62
CA LEU A 137 13.16 -17.75 -6.67
C LEU A 137 12.60 -18.87 -5.76
N ALA A 138 12.29 -20.04 -6.33
CA ALA A 138 11.83 -21.19 -5.56
C ALA A 138 12.92 -21.72 -4.60
N GLU A 139 14.19 -21.71 -5.03
CA GLU A 139 15.32 -22.10 -4.20
C GLU A 139 15.55 -21.09 -3.06
N GLN A 140 15.42 -19.78 -3.33
CA GLN A 140 15.48 -18.72 -2.33
C GLN A 140 14.35 -18.87 -1.30
N MET A 141 13.13 -19.18 -1.73
CA MET A 141 12.01 -19.46 -0.82
C MET A 141 12.24 -20.73 0.02
N LYS A 142 12.88 -21.77 -0.54
CA LYS A 142 13.25 -22.99 0.21
C LYS A 142 14.36 -22.74 1.23
N GLN A 143 15.29 -21.85 0.93
CA GLN A 143 16.40 -21.47 1.81
C GLN A 143 15.95 -20.56 2.96
N ASN A 144 14.85 -19.82 2.78
CA ASN A 144 14.19 -19.03 3.82
C ASN A 144 12.81 -19.62 4.24
N PRO A 145 12.75 -20.85 4.77
CA PRO A 145 11.48 -21.50 5.12
C PRO A 145 10.78 -20.82 6.32
N GLN A 146 11.52 -20.05 7.14
CA GLN A 146 10.95 -19.25 8.23
C GLN A 146 10.09 -18.08 7.74
N GLN A 147 10.30 -17.60 6.51
CA GLN A 147 9.47 -16.55 5.89
C GLN A 147 8.15 -17.12 5.31
N LEU A 148 8.08 -18.44 5.10
CA LEU A 148 6.91 -19.15 4.58
C LEU A 148 6.01 -19.77 5.67
N ALA A 149 6.39 -19.65 6.93
CA ALA A 149 5.66 -20.22 8.07
C ALA A 149 4.43 -19.39 8.48
N ARG A 150 4.23 -18.19 7.90
CA ARG A 150 2.95 -17.49 7.99
C ARG A 150 2.02 -18.03 6.91
N PRO A 151 0.77 -18.41 7.25
CA PRO A 151 -0.18 -18.87 6.25
C PRO A 151 -0.35 -17.76 5.21
N LEU A 152 0.06 -18.02 3.96
CA LEU A 152 -0.29 -17.15 2.85
C LEU A 152 -1.80 -17.01 2.87
N ASP A 153 -2.28 -15.77 2.83
CA ASP A 153 -3.71 -15.46 2.75
C ASP A 153 -4.31 -16.28 1.60
N LYS A 154 -5.44 -16.96 1.84
CA LYS A 154 -6.10 -17.86 0.87
C LYS A 154 -6.46 -17.16 -0.44
N ASN A 155 -6.49 -15.82 -0.42
CA ASN A 155 -6.77 -14.97 -1.57
C ASN A 155 -5.52 -14.42 -2.28
N THR A 156 -4.31 -14.66 -1.75
CA THR A 156 -3.08 -14.30 -2.46
C THR A 156 -2.96 -15.19 -3.68
N LYS A 157 -3.31 -14.65 -4.84
CA LYS A 157 -3.23 -15.37 -6.10
C LYS A 157 -1.76 -15.45 -6.51
N VAL A 158 -1.05 -16.41 -5.93
CA VAL A 158 0.32 -16.76 -6.35
C VAL A 158 0.21 -17.20 -7.80
N MET A 159 0.73 -16.37 -8.70
CA MET A 159 0.76 -16.69 -10.12
C MET A 159 1.55 -17.97 -10.32
N ARG A 160 0.96 -18.94 -11.04
CA ARG A 160 1.61 -20.22 -11.27
C ARG A 160 2.52 -20.09 -12.48
N GLN A 161 3.58 -20.90 -12.50
CA GLN A 161 4.47 -21.03 -13.64
C GLN A 161 3.72 -21.33 -14.95
N GLN A 162 2.59 -22.04 -14.87
CA GLN A 162 1.69 -22.28 -16.00
C GLN A 162 1.04 -21.01 -16.56
N ASP A 163 0.65 -20.05 -15.72
CA ASP A 163 -0.03 -18.83 -16.16
C ASP A 163 0.93 -17.95 -16.98
N LEU A 164 2.19 -17.85 -16.55
CA LEU A 164 3.25 -17.15 -17.26
C LEU A 164 3.58 -17.81 -18.60
N ASN A 165 3.64 -19.15 -18.65
CA ASN A 165 3.85 -19.89 -19.90
C ASN A 165 2.72 -19.65 -20.91
N ASN A 166 1.47 -19.65 -20.44
CA ASN A 166 0.30 -19.38 -21.28
C ASN A 166 0.34 -17.96 -21.88
N MET A 167 0.85 -16.97 -21.13
CA MET A 167 1.03 -15.60 -21.64
C MET A 167 2.11 -15.54 -22.72
N ILE A 168 3.25 -16.21 -22.54
CA ILE A 168 4.32 -16.29 -23.54
C ILE A 168 3.80 -16.94 -24.82
N GLU A 169 3.03 -18.03 -24.72
CA GLU A 169 2.42 -18.69 -25.90
C GLU A 169 1.37 -17.81 -26.59
N ARG A 170 0.57 -17.07 -25.82
CA ARG A 170 -0.39 -16.12 -26.38
C ARG A 170 0.32 -14.98 -27.09
N MET A 171 1.40 -14.47 -26.51
CA MET A 171 2.26 -13.45 -27.12
C MET A 171 2.88 -13.98 -28.43
N GLU A 172 3.39 -15.21 -28.45
CA GLU A 172 3.95 -15.84 -29.66
C GLU A 172 2.90 -15.93 -30.78
N ARG A 173 1.67 -16.34 -30.44
CA ARG A 173 0.56 -16.39 -31.41
C ARG A 173 0.19 -15.02 -31.95
N LEU A 174 0.10 -14.01 -31.08
CA LEU A 174 -0.22 -12.63 -31.47
C LEU A 174 0.89 -12.03 -32.34
N SER A 175 2.14 -12.35 -32.03
CA SER A 175 3.26 -11.95 -32.89
C SER A 175 3.15 -12.58 -34.28
N ARG A 176 2.81 -13.87 -34.38
CA ARG A 176 2.66 -14.57 -35.66
C ARG A 176 1.41 -14.16 -36.44
N SER A 177 0.34 -13.74 -35.77
CA SER A 177 -0.87 -13.20 -36.43
C SER A 177 -0.67 -11.78 -36.95
N GLY A 178 0.44 -11.13 -36.62
CA GLY A 178 0.73 -9.74 -36.98
C GLY A 178 0.24 -8.71 -35.97
N ASP A 179 -0.40 -9.14 -34.88
CA ASP A 179 -0.91 -8.29 -33.79
C ASP A 179 0.20 -7.87 -32.82
N LYS A 180 1.22 -7.18 -33.36
CA LYS A 180 2.43 -6.79 -32.61
C LYS A 180 2.12 -5.87 -31.43
N ASP A 181 1.10 -5.04 -31.53
CA ASP A 181 0.71 -4.12 -30.45
C ASP A 181 0.06 -4.85 -29.27
N ALA A 182 -0.75 -5.89 -29.54
CA ALA A 182 -1.28 -6.75 -28.49
C ALA A 182 -0.17 -7.57 -27.80
N ALA A 183 0.84 -8.01 -28.57
CA ALA A 183 2.01 -8.69 -28.02
C ALA A 183 2.83 -7.78 -27.09
N LYS A 184 3.00 -6.49 -27.43
CA LYS A 184 3.66 -5.49 -26.57
C LYS A 184 2.90 -5.26 -25.26
N GLN A 185 1.57 -5.14 -25.32
CA GLN A 185 0.74 -4.98 -24.12
C GLN A 185 0.87 -6.17 -23.16
N LEU A 186 0.93 -7.40 -23.68
CA LEU A 186 1.17 -8.58 -22.84
C LEU A 186 2.56 -8.59 -22.21
N LEU A 187 3.58 -8.09 -22.92
CA LEU A 187 4.94 -7.98 -22.39
C LEU A 187 4.99 -6.96 -21.22
N GLU A 188 4.32 -5.82 -21.35
CA GLU A 188 4.21 -4.81 -20.29
C GLU A 188 3.42 -5.33 -19.08
N GLN A 189 2.30 -6.03 -19.31
CA GLN A 189 1.55 -6.66 -18.23
C GLN A 189 2.41 -7.66 -17.45
N MET A 190 3.22 -8.45 -18.16
CA MET A 190 4.15 -9.39 -17.53
C MET A 190 5.23 -8.67 -16.71
N GLN A 191 5.75 -7.52 -17.17
CA GLN A 191 6.70 -6.71 -16.40
C GLN A 191 6.11 -6.22 -15.08
N GLN A 192 4.90 -5.64 -15.12
CA GLN A 192 4.22 -5.18 -13.91
C GLN A 192 4.02 -6.32 -12.90
N MET A 193 3.72 -7.51 -13.39
CA MET A 193 3.54 -8.68 -12.52
C MET A 193 4.84 -9.16 -11.90
N LEU A 194 5.96 -9.14 -12.64
CA LEU A 194 7.28 -9.50 -12.10
C LEU A 194 7.79 -8.44 -11.11
N GLU A 195 7.52 -7.17 -11.37
CA GLU A 195 7.85 -6.06 -10.48
C GLU A 195 7.06 -6.15 -9.16
N ASN A 196 5.76 -6.42 -9.25
CA ASN A 196 4.92 -6.66 -8.06
C ASN A 196 5.36 -7.90 -7.29
N LEU A 197 5.84 -8.95 -7.96
CA LEU A 197 6.36 -10.15 -7.31
C LEU A 197 7.67 -9.87 -6.53
N GLN A 198 8.53 -9.01 -7.07
CA GLN A 198 9.78 -8.59 -6.43
C GLN A 198 9.54 -7.59 -5.29
N MET A 199 8.54 -6.71 -5.42
CA MET A 199 8.14 -5.77 -4.38
C MET A 199 7.25 -6.40 -3.29
N ALA A 200 6.60 -7.53 -3.57
CA ALA A 200 5.84 -8.31 -2.58
C ALA A 200 6.75 -9.06 -1.58
N GLN A 201 7.96 -8.54 -1.31
CA GLN A 201 8.86 -9.07 -0.31
C GLN A 201 8.28 -8.73 1.09
N PRO A 202 7.88 -9.73 1.89
CA PRO A 202 7.18 -9.49 3.15
C PRO A 202 8.19 -9.04 4.22
N GLY A 203 8.31 -7.73 4.40
CA GLY A 203 9.20 -7.11 5.39
C GLY A 203 8.58 -5.99 6.22
N GLN A 204 7.30 -5.66 6.04
CA GLN A 204 6.68 -4.52 6.73
C GLN A 204 5.18 -4.80 7.00
N GLY A 205 4.91 -5.86 7.77
CA GLY A 205 3.55 -6.36 8.00
C GLY A 205 3.01 -5.98 9.38
N GLY A 206 2.38 -4.82 9.46
CA GLY A 206 1.40 -4.43 10.48
C GLY A 206 0.10 -3.86 9.89
N ASP A 207 0.16 -3.35 8.65
CA ASP A 207 -0.91 -2.54 8.05
C ASP A 207 -1.82 -3.29 7.06
N ASP A 208 -1.47 -4.49 6.60
CA ASP A 208 -2.17 -5.19 5.52
C ASP A 208 -3.59 -5.66 5.90
N GLU A 209 -3.78 -6.26 7.07
CA GLU A 209 -5.11 -6.73 7.54
C GLU A 209 -6.06 -5.56 7.84
N MET A 210 -5.50 -4.44 8.30
CA MET A 210 -6.25 -3.21 8.56
C MET A 210 -6.66 -2.52 7.25
N GLN A 211 -5.77 -2.51 6.26
CA GLN A 211 -6.07 -1.97 4.93
C GLN A 211 -7.12 -2.81 4.19
N GLN A 212 -7.10 -4.14 4.36
CA GLN A 212 -8.17 -5.02 3.88
C GLN A 212 -9.52 -4.69 4.54
N SER A 213 -9.54 -4.46 5.86
CA SER A 213 -10.75 -4.08 6.60
C SER A 213 -11.34 -2.75 6.12
N MET A 214 -10.50 -1.78 5.80
CA MET A 214 -10.91 -0.49 5.20
C MET A 214 -11.48 -0.65 3.79
N ASN A 215 -10.88 -1.52 2.98
CA ASN A 215 -11.37 -1.80 1.63
C ASN A 215 -12.76 -2.47 1.68
N GLU A 216 -12.98 -3.40 2.62
CA GLU A 216 -14.27 -4.05 2.80
C GLU A 216 -15.36 -3.07 3.29
N LEU A 217 -15.02 -2.17 4.21
CA LEU A 217 -15.92 -1.10 4.65
C LEU A 217 -16.29 -0.15 3.49
N GLY A 218 -15.30 0.21 2.65
CA GLY A 218 -15.53 1.01 1.44
C GLY A 218 -16.45 0.33 0.41
N ASP A 219 -16.30 -0.99 0.23
CA ASP A 219 -17.19 -1.80 -0.61
C ASP A 219 -18.62 -1.83 -0.07
N MET A 220 -18.78 -1.91 1.25
CA MET A 220 -20.08 -1.92 1.90
C MET A 220 -20.82 -0.60 1.75
N ILE A 221 -20.12 0.52 1.92
CA ILE A 221 -20.68 1.88 1.69
C ILE A 221 -21.20 2.00 0.25
N ARG A 222 -20.42 1.53 -0.74
CA ARG A 222 -20.85 1.53 -2.16
C ARG A 222 -22.09 0.68 -2.38
N LYS A 223 -22.11 -0.55 -1.85
CA LYS A 223 -23.26 -1.47 -2.00
C LYS A 223 -24.51 -0.98 -1.29
N GLN A 224 -24.37 -0.41 -0.10
CA GLN A 224 -25.49 0.17 0.66
C GLN A 224 -26.07 1.38 -0.08
N GLN A 225 -25.24 2.20 -0.71
CA GLN A 225 -25.71 3.31 -1.55
C GLN A 225 -26.48 2.79 -2.78
N GLN A 226 -25.93 1.82 -3.51
CA GLN A 226 -26.61 1.21 -4.65
C GLN A 226 -27.93 0.55 -4.26
N LEU A 227 -27.96 -0.14 -3.12
CA LEU A 227 -29.16 -0.77 -2.60
C LEU A 227 -30.23 0.26 -2.26
N ARG A 228 -29.86 1.35 -1.58
CA ARG A 228 -30.76 2.48 -1.30
C ARG A 228 -31.35 3.08 -2.58
N ASP A 229 -30.51 3.30 -3.59
CA ASP A 229 -30.96 3.89 -4.85
C ASP A 229 -31.93 2.93 -5.59
N LYS A 230 -31.71 1.61 -5.52
CA LYS A 230 -32.66 0.59 -6.01
C LYS A 230 -33.95 0.59 -5.20
N THR A 231 -33.89 0.62 -3.87
CA THR A 231 -35.07 0.68 -2.99
C THR A 231 -35.91 1.93 -3.26
N PHE A 232 -35.26 3.07 -3.50
CA PHE A 232 -35.95 4.31 -3.88
C PHE A 232 -36.66 4.18 -5.23
N LYS A 233 -36.00 3.58 -6.23
CA LYS A 233 -36.58 3.35 -7.55
C LYS A 233 -37.77 2.38 -7.49
N GLU A 234 -37.59 1.23 -6.82
CA GLU A 234 -38.64 0.23 -6.62
C GLU A 234 -39.84 0.82 -5.86
N GLY A 235 -39.57 1.68 -4.86
CA GLY A 235 -40.62 2.40 -4.14
C GLY A 235 -41.40 3.40 -5.01
N GLN A 236 -40.77 4.01 -6.01
CA GLN A 236 -41.46 4.86 -7.00
C GLN A 236 -42.30 4.02 -7.96
N ASP A 237 -41.74 2.92 -8.46
CA ASP A 237 -42.40 2.03 -9.40
C ASP A 237 -43.65 1.40 -8.76
N GLN A 238 -43.57 0.97 -7.50
CA GLN A 238 -44.75 0.48 -6.75
C GLN A 238 -45.84 1.54 -6.53
N ARG A 239 -45.49 2.82 -6.33
CA ARG A 239 -46.51 3.89 -6.25
C ARG A 239 -47.20 4.08 -7.60
N GLY A 240 -46.47 3.88 -8.71
CA GLY A 240 -47.02 3.88 -10.07
C GLY A 240 -47.92 2.69 -10.35
N GLU A 241 -47.53 1.50 -9.92
CA GLU A 241 -48.26 0.24 -10.14
C GLU A 241 -49.53 0.11 -9.27
N ARG A 242 -49.51 0.62 -8.03
CA ARG A 242 -50.71 0.71 -7.17
C ARG A 242 -51.81 1.59 -7.80
N ARG A 243 -51.45 2.56 -8.65
CA ARG A 243 -52.43 3.33 -9.45
C ARG A 243 -53.00 2.56 -10.64
N ARG A 244 -52.35 1.47 -11.06
CA ARG A 244 -52.70 0.65 -12.23
C ARG A 244 -53.32 -0.70 -11.88
N GLY A 245 -53.42 -1.04 -10.59
CA GLY A 245 -54.11 -2.24 -10.10
C GLY A 245 -53.37 -3.57 -10.35
N GLN A 246 -52.06 -3.53 -10.62
CA GLN A 246 -51.23 -4.74 -10.73
C GLN A 246 -50.41 -4.96 -9.45
N GLN A 247 -50.37 -6.22 -9.00
CA GLN A 247 -49.76 -6.67 -7.76
C GLN A 247 -48.24 -6.86 -7.95
N GLY A 248 -47.47 -5.80 -7.67
CA GLY A 248 -46.00 -5.80 -7.69
C GLY A 248 -45.39 -6.12 -6.33
N GLU A 249 -45.35 -7.40 -5.95
CA GLU A 249 -44.75 -7.88 -4.68
C GLU A 249 -43.34 -8.48 -4.86
N LYS A 250 -42.85 -8.67 -6.08
CA LYS A 250 -41.64 -9.46 -6.35
C LYS A 250 -40.32 -8.71 -6.14
N GLY A 251 -40.27 -7.38 -6.29
CA GLY A 251 -39.01 -6.62 -6.21
C GLY A 251 -38.49 -6.34 -4.79
N MET A 252 -39.35 -6.36 -3.77
CA MET A 252 -38.95 -6.04 -2.39
C MET A 252 -38.27 -7.19 -1.65
N GLY A 253 -38.59 -8.44 -1.99
CA GLY A 253 -37.93 -9.61 -1.39
C GLY A 253 -36.43 -9.66 -1.69
N ASP A 254 -36.05 -9.35 -2.94
CA ASP A 254 -34.64 -9.34 -3.35
C ASP A 254 -33.86 -8.22 -2.64
N LEU A 255 -34.47 -7.04 -2.50
CA LEU A 255 -33.87 -5.91 -1.78
C LEU A 255 -33.69 -6.21 -0.29
N GLN A 256 -34.66 -6.90 0.32
CA GLN A 256 -34.57 -7.34 1.71
C GLN A 256 -33.40 -8.30 1.91
N GLN A 257 -33.23 -9.27 1.00
CA GLN A 257 -32.14 -10.24 1.07
C GLN A 257 -30.77 -9.56 0.90
N ASP A 258 -30.66 -8.63 -0.05
CA ASP A 258 -29.45 -7.83 -0.23
C ASP A 258 -29.11 -7.01 1.03
N GLN A 259 -30.12 -6.45 1.72
CA GLN A 259 -29.91 -5.72 2.96
C GLN A 259 -29.42 -6.62 4.11
N GLN A 260 -29.98 -7.81 4.25
CA GLN A 260 -29.58 -8.79 5.25
C GLN A 260 -28.13 -9.27 5.01
N ASN A 261 -27.77 -9.55 3.76
CA ASN A 261 -26.41 -9.92 3.37
C ASN A 261 -25.38 -8.84 3.71
N LEU A 262 -25.73 -7.56 3.53
CA LEU A 262 -24.85 -6.44 3.89
C LEU A 262 -24.68 -6.32 5.41
N ARG A 263 -25.77 -6.50 6.17
CA ARG A 263 -25.73 -6.49 7.62
C ARG A 263 -24.85 -7.62 8.19
N GLU A 264 -24.97 -8.83 7.64
CA GLU A 264 -24.13 -9.96 8.06
C GLU A 264 -22.64 -9.72 7.81
N ARG A 265 -22.29 -9.05 6.69
CA ARG A 265 -20.91 -8.67 6.40
C ARG A 265 -20.40 -7.63 7.40
N LEU A 266 -21.23 -6.64 7.75
CA LEU A 266 -20.89 -5.63 8.76
C LEU A 266 -20.60 -6.27 10.11
N LYS A 267 -21.43 -7.23 10.52
CA LYS A 267 -21.23 -7.96 11.77
C LYS A 267 -19.92 -8.76 11.79
N LYS A 268 -19.58 -9.44 10.69
CA LYS A 268 -18.29 -10.14 10.56
C LYS A 268 -17.10 -9.20 10.65
N LEU A 269 -17.19 -8.05 9.99
CA LEU A 269 -16.15 -7.02 10.05
C LEU A 269 -15.99 -6.49 11.48
N GLN A 270 -17.09 -6.22 12.18
CA GLN A 270 -17.07 -5.77 13.58
C GLN A 270 -16.47 -6.84 14.51
N GLU A 271 -16.79 -8.13 14.32
CA GLU A 271 -16.19 -9.23 15.06
C GLU A 271 -14.68 -9.35 14.81
N GLN A 272 -14.22 -9.11 13.58
CA GLN A 272 -12.81 -9.11 13.23
C GLN A 272 -12.06 -7.94 13.89
N LEU A 273 -12.63 -6.74 13.86
CA LEU A 273 -12.09 -5.56 14.52
C LEU A 273 -12.05 -5.70 16.05
N ALA A 274 -13.07 -6.34 16.64
CA ALA A 274 -13.11 -6.64 18.07
C ALA A 274 -12.04 -7.67 18.48
N ARG A 275 -11.78 -8.69 17.66
CA ARG A 275 -10.70 -9.67 17.90
C ARG A 275 -9.31 -9.03 17.88
N GLN A 276 -9.13 -7.95 17.12
CA GLN A 276 -7.87 -7.22 17.00
C GLN A 276 -7.67 -6.17 18.11
N GLY A 277 -8.60 -6.09 19.08
CA GLY A 277 -8.52 -5.15 20.21
C GLY A 277 -8.87 -3.70 19.85
N MET A 278 -9.34 -3.45 18.62
CA MET A 278 -9.82 -2.14 18.17
C MET A 278 -11.34 -1.98 18.34
N GLY A 279 -12.07 -3.08 18.47
CA GLY A 279 -13.45 -3.04 18.93
C GLY A 279 -13.48 -2.88 20.45
N GLN A 280 -14.17 -1.83 20.90
CA GLN A 280 -14.57 -1.58 22.29
C GLN A 280 -13.54 -0.81 23.13
N GLY A 281 -13.70 0.51 23.13
CA GLY A 281 -13.32 1.32 24.28
C GLY A 281 -13.96 0.76 25.55
N GLN A 282 -13.10 0.40 26.51
CA GLN A 282 -13.36 0.38 27.95
C GLN A 282 -14.84 0.28 28.38
N LYS A 283 -15.36 -0.95 28.42
CA LYS A 283 -16.46 -1.29 29.34
C LYS A 283 -16.15 -2.63 30.00
N GLY A 284 -15.14 -2.62 30.87
CA GLY A 284 -14.77 -3.85 31.61
C GLY A 284 -13.49 -3.80 32.41
N GLN A 285 -13.15 -2.68 33.08
CA GLN A 285 -12.06 -2.68 34.07
C GLN A 285 -12.19 -1.53 35.07
N LYS A 286 -13.30 -1.49 35.80
CA LYS A 286 -13.39 -0.76 37.06
C LYS A 286 -14.38 -1.48 37.97
N GLY A 287 -13.88 -2.41 38.77
CA GLY A 287 -14.70 -3.19 39.70
C GLY A 287 -14.10 -4.53 40.12
N GLN A 288 -12.78 -4.62 40.33
CA GLN A 288 -12.20 -5.79 40.99
C GLN A 288 -11.05 -5.40 41.91
N GLN A 289 -11.32 -4.46 42.82
CA GLN A 289 -10.57 -4.33 44.06
C GLN A 289 -11.38 -3.51 45.05
N GLY A 290 -11.97 -4.18 46.04
CA GLY A 290 -12.67 -3.53 47.13
C GLY A 290 -13.79 -4.35 47.74
N GLN A 291 -13.47 -5.02 48.85
CA GLN A 291 -14.35 -5.19 50.01
C GLN A 291 -15.42 -6.30 49.98
N GLN A 292 -14.95 -7.50 50.34
CA GLN A 292 -15.42 -8.27 51.50
C GLN A 292 -16.60 -7.66 52.29
N GLY A 293 -17.77 -8.33 52.28
CA GLY A 293 -18.84 -8.10 53.26
C GLY A 293 -20.25 -8.50 52.79
N GLN A 294 -20.79 -9.58 53.37
CA GLN A 294 -22.22 -9.86 53.69
C GLN A 294 -23.26 -9.54 52.60
N GLY A 295 -23.98 -10.50 52.02
CA GLY A 295 -24.96 -11.34 52.70
C GLY A 295 -26.39 -10.90 52.31
N GLN A 296 -27.21 -11.89 51.92
CA GLN A 296 -28.67 -11.89 51.82
C GLN A 296 -29.42 -11.37 50.57
N GLN A 297 -30.31 -12.27 50.14
CA GLN A 297 -31.65 -12.08 49.57
C GLN A 297 -31.78 -11.64 48.12
N GLY A 298 -32.01 -12.65 47.28
CA GLY A 298 -32.90 -12.51 46.15
C GLY A 298 -34.36 -12.46 46.62
N GLN A 299 -35.12 -11.49 46.12
CA GLN A 299 -36.56 -11.59 45.98
C GLN A 299 -37.06 -10.62 44.89
N GLN A 300 -37.70 -11.22 43.88
CA GLN A 300 -38.85 -10.76 43.09
C GLN A 300 -38.98 -9.29 42.62
N GLY A 301 -39.24 -9.15 41.32
CA GLY A 301 -39.91 -7.99 40.73
C GLY A 301 -40.25 -8.24 39.26
N GLN A 302 -41.48 -8.70 38.99
CA GLN A 302 -42.15 -8.59 37.69
C GLN A 302 -42.53 -7.13 37.42
N GLY A 303 -42.58 -6.75 36.14
CA GLY A 303 -43.56 -5.77 35.68
C GLY A 303 -43.01 -4.45 35.11
N GLU A 304 -43.50 -4.16 33.92
CA GLU A 304 -43.93 -2.85 33.43
C GLU A 304 -43.03 -2.00 32.52
N GLN A 305 -43.71 -1.60 31.45
CA GLN A 305 -43.35 -0.68 30.38
C GLN A 305 -42.93 0.70 30.91
N GLY A 306 -41.87 1.24 30.33
CA GLY A 306 -41.68 2.68 30.08
C GLY A 306 -40.97 2.77 28.73
N GLN A 307 -41.59 3.19 27.62
CA GLN A 307 -41.99 4.55 27.28
C GLN A 307 -40.93 5.60 27.66
N ASN A 308 -40.25 6.08 26.60
CA ASN A 308 -39.44 7.29 26.48
C ASN A 308 -38.28 7.45 27.47
N GLY A 309 -37.10 7.03 27.02
CA GLY A 309 -35.83 7.52 27.51
C GLY A 309 -34.98 7.98 26.33
N ASP A 310 -35.11 9.25 25.96
CA ASP A 310 -34.06 10.02 25.26
C ASP A 310 -32.78 9.96 26.12
N GLY A 311 -32.01 8.89 25.93
CA GLY A 311 -30.69 8.73 26.51
C GLY A 311 -29.66 9.32 25.56
N GLN A 312 -29.23 10.54 25.88
CA GLN A 312 -28.08 11.24 25.28
C GLN A 312 -26.99 10.27 24.77
N ASP A 313 -26.91 10.19 23.44
CA ASP A 313 -25.72 10.21 22.58
C ASP A 313 -24.37 10.09 23.32
N GLY A 314 -24.09 8.89 23.84
CA GLY A 314 -22.72 8.47 24.12
C GLY A 314 -22.17 7.92 22.83
N ASP A 315 -21.24 8.65 22.19
CA ASP A 315 -20.47 8.30 20.99
C ASP A 315 -20.62 6.82 20.60
N GLY A 316 -21.69 6.53 19.87
CA GLY A 316 -21.98 5.20 19.36
C GLY A 316 -20.89 4.86 18.35
N ASP A 317 -20.29 3.69 18.50
CA ASP A 317 -19.43 3.11 17.47
C ASP A 317 -20.21 3.17 16.15
N GLY A 318 -19.76 4.00 15.19
CA GLY A 318 -20.49 4.24 13.94
C GLY A 318 -20.79 2.96 13.16
N LEU A 319 -20.07 1.86 13.43
CA LEU A 319 -20.38 0.55 12.87
C LEU A 319 -21.56 -0.16 13.58
N GLY A 320 -21.76 0.07 14.88
CA GLY A 320 -22.92 -0.41 15.64
C GLY A 320 -24.21 0.31 15.25
N ASP A 321 -24.16 1.62 15.07
CA ASP A 321 -25.29 2.42 14.58
C ASP A 321 -25.68 2.01 13.14
N ALA A 322 -24.68 1.66 12.33
CA ALA A 322 -24.90 1.12 11.00
C ALA A 322 -25.61 -0.24 11.03
N ASP A 323 -25.27 -1.15 11.97
CA ASP A 323 -25.96 -2.45 12.10
C ASP A 323 -27.44 -2.27 12.47
N GLY A 324 -27.74 -1.39 13.43
CA GLY A 324 -29.10 -1.08 13.85
C GLY A 324 -29.94 -0.53 12.68
N ALA A 325 -29.42 0.49 11.99
CA ALA A 325 -30.11 1.11 10.86
C ALA A 325 -30.28 0.16 9.65
N MET A 326 -29.33 -0.76 9.41
CA MET A 326 -29.49 -1.81 8.40
C MET A 326 -30.54 -2.86 8.81
N GLY A 327 -30.66 -3.14 10.11
CA GLY A 327 -31.71 -3.99 10.66
C GLY A 327 -33.10 -3.40 10.42
N ASP A 328 -33.28 -2.12 10.74
CA ASP A 328 -34.53 -1.37 10.50
C ASP A 328 -34.90 -1.37 9.02
N ALA A 329 -33.92 -1.11 8.14
CA ALA A 329 -34.10 -1.15 6.69
C ALA A 329 -34.58 -2.54 6.22
N GLY A 330 -33.98 -3.62 6.73
CA GLY A 330 -34.39 -4.99 6.40
C GLY A 330 -35.80 -5.34 6.88
N GLY A 331 -36.21 -4.81 8.04
CA GLY A 331 -37.58 -4.94 8.55
C GLY A 331 -38.59 -4.22 7.64
N GLN A 332 -38.33 -2.96 7.33
CA GLN A 332 -39.18 -2.12 6.47
C GLN A 332 -39.30 -2.67 5.04
N LEU A 333 -38.21 -3.21 4.48
CA LEU A 333 -38.24 -3.91 3.19
C LEU A 333 -39.14 -5.15 3.24
N GLY A 334 -39.11 -5.90 4.35
CA GLY A 334 -39.97 -7.06 4.58
C GLY A 334 -41.46 -6.72 4.75
N GLU A 335 -41.75 -5.54 5.28
CA GLU A 335 -43.13 -5.01 5.41
C GLU A 335 -43.62 -4.32 4.12
N GLY A 336 -42.77 -4.23 3.08
CA GLY A 336 -43.11 -3.53 1.84
C GLY A 336 -43.06 -2.01 1.95
N ASP A 337 -42.48 -1.44 3.02
CA ASP A 337 -42.26 -0.01 3.18
C ASP A 337 -40.92 0.44 2.59
N ALA A 338 -40.91 0.66 1.28
CA ALA A 338 -39.74 1.17 0.57
C ALA A 338 -39.32 2.58 1.03
N ASN A 339 -40.24 3.42 1.53
CA ASN A 339 -39.91 4.79 1.92
C ASN A 339 -39.24 4.84 3.28
N GLY A 340 -39.75 4.08 4.24
CA GLY A 340 -39.10 3.86 5.52
C GLY A 340 -37.72 3.25 5.31
N ALA A 341 -37.63 2.22 4.46
CA ALA A 341 -36.38 1.53 4.16
C ALA A 341 -35.30 2.48 3.63
N VAL A 342 -35.62 3.35 2.65
CA VAL A 342 -34.65 4.34 2.13
C VAL A 342 -34.13 5.27 3.22
N GLY A 343 -35.00 5.67 4.16
CA GLY A 343 -34.61 6.50 5.30
C GLY A 343 -33.64 5.79 6.24
N SER A 344 -33.92 4.52 6.57
CA SER A 344 -33.05 3.69 7.42
C SER A 344 -31.73 3.34 6.74
N GLN A 345 -31.76 3.06 5.43
CA GLN A 345 -30.56 2.85 4.62
C GLN A 345 -29.68 4.10 4.53
N GLY A 346 -30.30 5.30 4.54
CA GLY A 346 -29.60 6.58 4.63
C GLY A 346 -28.86 6.75 5.95
N ARG A 347 -29.51 6.44 7.09
CA ARG A 347 -28.87 6.44 8.41
C ARG A 347 -27.73 5.43 8.49
N ALA A 348 -27.91 4.23 7.95
CA ALA A 348 -26.85 3.23 7.86
C ALA A 348 -25.64 3.72 7.07
N LEU A 349 -25.86 4.38 5.92
CA LEU A 349 -24.77 4.92 5.10
C LEU A 349 -23.99 6.03 5.82
N GLU A 350 -24.67 6.89 6.56
CA GLU A 350 -24.03 7.93 7.37
C GLU A 350 -23.20 7.33 8.51
N ALA A 351 -23.77 6.35 9.20
CA ALA A 351 -23.10 5.64 10.29
C ALA A 351 -21.85 4.88 9.80
N LEU A 352 -21.92 4.17 8.66
CA LEU A 352 -20.76 3.53 8.04
C LEU A 352 -19.64 4.52 7.71
N ARG A 353 -19.99 5.72 7.21
CA ARG A 353 -19.00 6.77 6.90
C ARG A 353 -18.35 7.31 8.17
N LYS A 354 -19.13 7.51 9.24
CA LYS A 354 -18.61 7.90 10.56
C LYS A 354 -17.69 6.82 11.11
N GLY A 355 -18.08 5.55 11.05
CA GLY A 355 -17.24 4.41 11.46
C GLY A 355 -15.92 4.35 10.70
N ALA A 356 -15.94 4.55 9.38
CA ALA A 356 -14.71 4.61 8.56
C ALA A 356 -13.80 5.78 8.96
N GLN A 357 -14.38 6.95 9.24
CA GLN A 357 -13.64 8.13 9.68
C GLN A 357 -13.02 7.93 11.06
N SER A 358 -13.76 7.38 12.03
CA SER A 358 -13.27 7.08 13.36
C SER A 358 -12.12 6.07 13.31
N LEU A 359 -12.26 5.03 12.48
CA LEU A 359 -11.22 4.03 12.28
C LEU A 359 -9.97 4.64 11.63
N ALA A 360 -10.13 5.55 10.66
CA ALA A 360 -9.02 6.30 10.06
C ALA A 360 -8.31 7.23 11.05
N GLN A 361 -9.06 7.90 11.93
CA GLN A 361 -8.49 8.78 12.97
C GLN A 361 -7.74 7.99 14.04
N GLN A 362 -8.19 6.78 14.37
CA GLN A 362 -7.50 5.90 15.31
C GLN A 362 -6.17 5.41 14.74
N MET A 363 -6.10 5.13 13.44
CA MET A 363 -4.83 4.79 12.77
C MET A 363 -3.83 5.95 12.80
N GLN A 364 -4.30 7.16 12.50
CA GLN A 364 -3.44 8.35 12.52
C GLN A 364 -2.89 8.68 13.92
N GLN A 365 -3.57 8.22 14.98
CA GLN A 365 -3.10 8.35 16.37
C GLN A 365 -2.18 7.18 16.78
N GLY A 366 -2.40 5.96 16.28
CA GLY A 366 -1.55 4.79 16.55
C GLY A 366 -0.13 4.88 15.96
N GLU A 367 0.05 5.58 14.83
CA GLU A 367 1.37 5.89 14.28
C GLU A 367 2.11 7.02 15.03
N GLY A 368 1.43 7.71 15.97
CA GLY A 368 1.98 8.84 16.72
C GLY A 368 2.64 8.49 18.06
N GLU A 369 2.45 7.28 18.60
CA GLU A 369 2.80 6.94 20.00
C GLU A 369 3.68 5.67 20.16
N GLY A 370 4.33 5.20 19.08
CA GLY A 370 5.13 3.96 19.08
C GLY A 370 6.66 4.12 19.11
N GLY A 371 7.20 5.31 19.38
CA GLY A 371 8.65 5.54 19.31
C GLY A 371 9.13 6.67 20.21
N GLN A 372 9.15 6.44 21.53
CA GLN A 372 9.81 7.35 22.46
C GLN A 372 10.54 6.57 23.56
N ASP A 373 11.76 6.15 23.26
CA ASP A 373 12.83 5.93 24.25
C ASP A 373 14.20 6.06 23.55
N GLY A 374 14.74 7.28 23.57
CA GLY A 374 16.07 7.61 23.08
C GLY A 374 16.38 9.09 23.38
N PRO A 375 17.32 9.41 24.29
CA PRO A 375 17.58 10.79 24.67
C PRO A 375 18.45 11.49 23.61
N GLY A 376 17.91 12.51 22.94
CA GLY A 376 18.73 13.51 22.24
C GLY A 376 18.15 14.08 20.93
N ASN A 377 17.69 15.34 21.01
CA ASN A 377 17.55 16.34 19.94
C ASN A 377 16.74 16.01 18.67
N ASN A 378 15.52 16.55 18.56
CA ASN A 378 15.24 17.66 17.63
C ASN A 378 13.89 18.36 17.95
N PRO A 379 13.81 19.70 17.98
CA PRO A 379 12.56 20.43 18.21
C PRO A 379 11.82 20.76 16.91
N GLY A 380 10.50 20.54 16.90
CA GLY A 380 9.57 21.33 16.10
C GLY A 380 8.83 20.61 14.98
N ARG A 381 7.57 20.25 15.24
CA ARG A 381 6.41 20.81 14.52
C ARG A 381 5.11 20.26 15.11
N GLN A 382 4.45 21.10 15.90
CA GLN A 382 3.05 20.94 16.27
C GLN A 382 2.23 22.02 15.56
N GLN A 383 1.00 21.62 15.24
CA GLN A 383 -0.06 22.33 14.53
C GLN A 383 -0.33 23.75 15.05
N GLY A 384 -0.89 24.60 14.19
CA GLY A 384 -1.59 25.80 14.64
C GLY A 384 -1.76 26.86 13.57
N ALA A 385 -2.94 26.91 12.97
CA ALA A 385 -3.40 28.07 12.22
C ALA A 385 -3.43 29.33 13.10
N ALA A 386 -3.28 30.49 12.43
CA ALA A 386 -3.42 31.86 12.92
C ALA A 386 -2.17 32.51 13.55
N ARG A 387 -1.58 33.47 12.80
CA ARG A 387 -1.31 34.87 13.23
C ARG A 387 -0.58 35.65 12.12
N ASN A 388 -1.34 36.22 11.19
CA ASN A 388 -0.90 37.38 10.40
C ASN A 388 -1.15 38.67 11.21
N SER A 389 -0.31 38.95 12.21
CA SER A 389 -0.35 40.22 12.96
C SER A 389 1.06 40.62 13.38
N ASP A 390 1.45 41.84 13.04
CA ASP A 390 2.71 42.50 13.42
C ASP A 390 2.83 42.62 14.95
N PRO A 391 4.04 42.57 15.56
CA PRO A 391 4.33 42.65 17.01
C PRO A 391 3.64 43.72 17.89
N LEU A 392 2.83 44.61 17.34
CA LEU A 392 1.95 45.52 18.10
C LEU A 392 0.44 45.28 17.87
N GLY A 393 0.05 44.16 17.27
CA GLY A 393 -1.32 43.63 17.30
C GLY A 393 -2.36 44.36 16.45
N ARG A 394 -1.97 44.99 15.33
CA ARG A 394 -2.91 45.65 14.39
C ARG A 394 -3.14 44.80 13.12
N PRO A 395 -4.37 44.69 12.59
CA PRO A 395 -4.61 44.02 11.32
C PRO A 395 -4.21 44.91 10.13
N LEU A 396 -3.44 44.36 9.19
CA LEU A 396 -3.11 45.00 7.91
C LEU A 396 -4.31 44.89 6.96
N ARG A 397 -4.77 46.03 6.40
CA ARG A 397 -5.79 46.08 5.35
C ARG A 397 -5.28 46.83 4.11
N GLY A 398 -5.13 46.08 3.02
CA GLY A 398 -5.34 46.43 1.59
C GLY A 398 -4.50 47.52 0.89
N ARG A 399 -3.99 47.25 -0.32
CA ARG A 399 -4.66 47.56 -1.62
C ARG A 399 -3.67 47.65 -2.81
N ASP A 400 -4.11 47.05 -3.93
CA ASP A 400 -3.91 47.24 -5.39
C ASP A 400 -2.78 48.04 -6.06
N PHE A 401 -2.65 47.69 -7.36
CA PHE A 401 -1.96 48.26 -8.53
C PHE A 401 -0.54 47.73 -8.76
N GLY A 402 -0.17 47.21 -9.93
CA GLY A 402 -0.80 47.13 -11.24
C GLY A 402 0.28 46.74 -12.27
N ASP A 403 -0.16 46.17 -13.40
CA ASP A 403 0.53 46.04 -14.70
C ASP A 403 2.01 45.61 -14.74
N ASP A 404 2.26 44.41 -15.29
CA ASP A 404 2.95 44.36 -16.58
C ASP A 404 2.65 43.03 -17.32
N LEU A 405 2.03 43.20 -18.48
CA LEU A 405 1.79 42.20 -19.52
C LEU A 405 3.06 42.07 -20.36
N SER A 406 3.81 40.96 -20.25
CA SER A 406 4.51 40.45 -21.43
C SER A 406 4.72 38.93 -21.39
N VAL A 407 3.81 38.27 -22.10
CA VAL A 407 3.97 36.92 -22.62
C VAL A 407 5.16 36.90 -23.60
N LYS A 408 6.04 35.91 -23.46
CA LYS A 408 6.87 35.42 -24.58
C LYS A 408 6.92 33.90 -24.55
N ILE A 409 5.89 33.31 -25.14
CA ILE A 409 5.90 31.96 -25.70
C ILE A 409 6.56 32.07 -27.08
N PRO A 410 7.52 31.21 -27.40
CA PRO A 410 7.48 30.48 -28.67
C PRO A 410 7.59 28.97 -28.37
N GLY A 411 6.79 28.06 -28.91
CA GLY A 411 6.17 27.95 -30.23
C GLY A 411 6.52 26.54 -30.73
N GLU A 412 5.52 25.67 -30.85
CA GLU A 412 5.65 24.29 -31.30
C GLU A 412 6.20 24.17 -32.74
N ILE A 413 6.99 23.11 -32.95
CA ILE A 413 7.01 22.20 -34.12
C ILE A 413 7.26 22.85 -35.50
N ASP A 414 8.40 22.50 -36.14
CA ASP A 414 8.27 21.73 -37.38
C ASP A 414 9.50 20.92 -37.78
N VAL A 415 9.18 19.71 -38.22
CA VAL A 415 10.05 18.67 -38.73
C VAL A 415 10.23 18.97 -40.23
N GLN A 416 11.46 19.03 -40.74
CA GLN A 416 11.89 18.42 -42.02
C GLN A 416 13.23 18.99 -42.55
N ARG A 417 14.22 18.08 -42.60
CA ARG A 417 14.95 17.70 -43.82
C ARG A 417 15.50 18.84 -44.70
N VAL A 418 16.79 19.16 -44.57
CA VAL A 418 17.67 19.36 -45.74
C VAL A 418 19.09 18.84 -45.45
N ARG A 419 19.41 17.69 -46.02
CA ARG A 419 20.77 17.35 -46.47
C ARG A 419 21.15 18.34 -47.59
N ARG A 420 22.16 19.17 -47.37
CA ARG A 420 23.15 19.59 -48.38
C ARG A 420 24.17 20.51 -47.69
N ILE A 421 25.43 20.10 -47.64
CA ILE A 421 26.68 20.74 -48.12
C ILE A 421 27.74 19.71 -47.65
N LEU A 422 28.43 18.90 -48.47
CA LEU A 422 29.42 19.22 -49.50
C LEU A 422 30.45 20.27 -49.05
N GLU A 423 31.24 19.90 -48.04
CA GLU A 423 32.72 19.82 -48.09
C GLU A 423 33.24 18.96 -46.94
#